data_AF-A0A4Q3YTJ8-F1
#
_entry.id   AF-A0A4Q3YTJ8-F1
#
_cell.length_a   1.000
_cell.length_b   1.000
_cell.length_c   1.000
_cell.angle_alpha   90.00
_cell.angle_beta   90.00
_cell.angle_gamma   90.00
#
_symmetry.space_group_name_H-M   'P 1'
#
loop_
_entity.id
_entity.type
_entity.pdbx_description
1 polymer ?
#
loop_
_entity_poly.entity_id
_entity_poly.type
_entity_poly.pdbx_seq_one_letter_code
_entity_poly.pdbx_strand_id
1 'polypeptide(L)'
;MSESDRIRVGYVLESHSSDDGMLAEQFLGRLERETGARLEIASGAAEALLTRLSNDELDLVIGEFATKSPWATDVAILEPLHTRKLNGEELGFGPVAKNGENAWIIRIERNVRALKARR
;
A
#
# COMPACT_ATOMS: atom_id res chain seq x y z
N MET A 1 6.74 17.62 -22.99
CA MET A 1 6.42 16.19 -22.83
C MET A 1 7.19 15.75 -21.60
N SER A 2 6.55 15.79 -20.42
CA SER A 2 7.24 15.48 -19.15
C SER A 2 7.63 14.02 -19.08
N GLU A 3 8.74 13.74 -18.40
CA GLU A 3 9.10 12.42 -17.87
C GLU A 3 7.85 11.68 -17.42
N SER A 4 7.71 10.43 -17.85
CA SER A 4 6.56 9.60 -17.51
C SER A 4 6.51 9.45 -15.98
N ASP A 5 5.55 10.09 -15.34
CA ASP A 5 5.33 9.98 -13.91
C ASP A 5 5.07 8.50 -13.59
N ARG A 6 5.88 7.93 -12.71
CA ARG A 6 5.87 6.50 -12.35
C ARG A 6 5.69 6.37 -10.85
N ILE A 7 4.88 5.40 -10.45
CA ILE A 7 4.71 5.03 -9.04
C ILE A 7 5.27 3.63 -8.87
N ARG A 8 6.31 3.50 -8.06
CA ARG A 8 6.99 2.24 -7.74
C ARG A 8 6.29 1.58 -6.57
N VAL A 9 5.68 0.44 -6.82
CA VAL A 9 4.82 -0.27 -5.87
C VAL A 9 5.50 -1.57 -5.47
N GLY A 10 5.73 -1.73 -4.16
CA GLY A 10 6.03 -3.02 -3.56
C GLY A 10 4.75 -3.81 -3.33
N TYR A 11 4.71 -5.07 -3.76
CA TYR A 11 3.63 -5.99 -3.41
C TYR A 11 4.20 -7.13 -2.56
N VAL A 12 3.84 -7.17 -1.27
CA VAL A 12 4.25 -8.27 -0.38
C VAL A 12 3.76 -9.57 -1.00
N LEU A 13 4.48 -10.70 -0.92
CA LEU A 13 4.06 -12.00 -1.50
C LEU A 13 3.42 -12.96 -0.48
N GLU A 14 3.57 -12.68 0.81
CA GLU A 14 3.17 -13.59 1.88
C GLU A 14 1.67 -13.45 2.19
N SER A 15 0.97 -14.59 2.21
CA SER A 15 -0.42 -14.76 2.66
C SER A 15 -1.51 -13.98 1.91
N HIS A 16 -1.51 -14.04 0.57
CA HIS A 16 -2.63 -13.54 -0.23
C HIS A 16 -3.77 -14.53 -0.34
N SER A 17 -4.95 -14.09 0.06
CA SER A 17 -6.19 -14.64 -0.47
C SER A 17 -6.46 -14.08 -1.88
N SER A 18 -7.30 -14.77 -2.65
CA SER A 18 -7.76 -14.23 -3.95
C SER A 18 -8.46 -12.87 -3.80
N ASP A 19 -9.08 -12.61 -2.64
CA ASP A 19 -9.74 -11.33 -2.35
C ASP A 19 -8.72 -10.19 -2.17
N ASP A 20 -7.53 -10.47 -1.62
CA ASP A 20 -6.47 -9.49 -1.40
C ASP A 20 -5.91 -8.99 -2.73
N GLY A 21 -5.67 -9.91 -3.66
CA GLY A 21 -5.25 -9.58 -5.03
C GLY A 21 -6.26 -8.68 -5.74
N MET A 22 -7.54 -9.06 -5.69
CA MET A 22 -8.62 -8.29 -6.30
C MET A 22 -8.78 -6.89 -5.69
N LEU A 23 -8.61 -6.74 -4.37
CA LEU A 23 -8.65 -5.44 -3.70
C LEU A 23 -7.46 -4.56 -4.06
N ALA A 24 -6.25 -5.16 -4.13
CA ALA A 24 -5.05 -4.46 -4.54
C ALA A 24 -5.18 -3.95 -5.98
N GLU A 25 -5.62 -4.78 -6.92
CA GLU A 25 -5.84 -4.38 -8.32
C GLU A 25 -6.82 -3.22 -8.44
N GLN A 26 -7.95 -3.27 -7.71
CA GLN A 26 -8.93 -2.18 -7.73
C GLN A 26 -8.37 -0.88 -7.16
N PHE A 27 -7.63 -0.96 -6.05
CA PHE A 27 -6.99 0.19 -5.44
C PHE A 27 -5.93 0.80 -6.37
N LEU A 28 -5.03 -0.03 -6.90
CA LEU A 28 -3.96 0.38 -7.81
C LEU A 28 -4.50 0.98 -9.12
N GLY A 29 -5.51 0.35 -9.72
CA GLY A 29 -6.17 0.89 -10.91
C GLY A 29 -6.92 2.21 -10.65
N ARG A 30 -7.35 2.49 -9.41
CA ARG A 30 -7.88 3.81 -9.04
C ARG A 30 -6.75 4.83 -8.92
N LEU A 31 -5.66 4.45 -8.30
CA LEU A 31 -4.49 5.31 -8.09
C LEU A 31 -3.84 5.74 -9.41
N GLU A 32 -3.64 4.80 -10.34
CA GLU A 32 -3.14 5.05 -11.70
C GLU A 32 -4.04 6.03 -12.47
N ARG A 33 -5.38 5.86 -12.39
CA ARG A 33 -6.33 6.78 -13.04
C ARG A 33 -6.37 8.17 -12.41
N GLU A 34 -6.26 8.27 -11.09
CA GLU A 34 -6.28 9.57 -10.39
C GLU A 34 -5.00 10.36 -10.62
N THR A 35 -3.85 9.68 -10.67
CA THR A 35 -2.54 10.31 -10.83
C THR A 35 -2.15 10.50 -12.29
N GLY A 36 -2.65 9.65 -13.20
CA GLY A 36 -2.15 9.55 -14.56
C GLY A 36 -0.76 8.91 -14.67
N ALA A 37 -0.19 8.44 -13.54
CA ALA A 37 1.13 7.86 -13.46
C ALA A 37 1.07 6.35 -13.67
N ARG A 38 2.06 5.80 -14.38
CA ARG A 38 2.14 4.36 -14.63
C ARG A 38 2.69 3.63 -13.41
N LEU A 39 2.08 2.50 -13.06
CA LEU A 39 2.56 1.68 -11.94
C LEU A 39 3.71 0.76 -12.36
N GLU A 40 4.74 0.67 -11.51
CA GLU A 40 5.80 -0.31 -11.60
C GLU A 40 5.77 -1.22 -10.38
N ILE A 41 5.33 -2.46 -10.56
CA ILE A 41 5.11 -3.38 -9.45
C ILE A 41 6.31 -4.30 -9.30
N ALA A 42 6.87 -4.35 -8.09
CA ALA A 42 7.90 -5.30 -7.68
C ALA A 42 7.39 -6.10 -6.48
N SER A 43 7.42 -7.43 -6.58
CA SER A 43 6.96 -8.30 -5.50
C SER A 43 8.10 -8.81 -4.64
N GLY A 44 7.87 -9.05 -3.35
CA GLY A 44 8.91 -9.51 -2.42
C GLY A 44 8.42 -9.73 -0.98
N ALA A 45 9.35 -10.04 -0.09
CA ALA A 45 9.08 -10.14 1.35
C ALA A 45 8.80 -8.76 1.95
N ALA A 46 7.98 -8.71 3.01
CA ALA A 46 7.55 -7.46 3.63
C ALA A 46 8.73 -6.58 4.08
N GLU A 47 9.68 -7.14 4.84
CA GLU A 47 10.81 -6.42 5.40
C GLU A 47 11.70 -5.80 4.31
N ALA A 48 11.93 -6.54 3.21
CA ALA A 48 12.71 -6.06 2.09
C ALA A 48 12.02 -4.89 1.39
N LEU A 49 10.70 -4.98 1.17
CA LEU A 49 9.93 -3.90 0.53
C LEU A 49 9.82 -2.67 1.42
N LEU A 50 9.61 -2.83 2.73
CA LEU A 50 9.57 -1.70 3.66
C LEU A 50 10.92 -0.98 3.79
N THR A 51 12.03 -1.73 3.74
CA THR A 51 13.37 -1.13 3.67
C THR A 51 13.53 -0.28 2.41
N ARG A 52 13.11 -0.80 1.25
CA ARG A 52 13.16 -0.08 -0.03
C ARG A 52 12.27 1.17 -0.02
N LEU A 53 11.09 1.10 0.58
CA LEU A 53 10.20 2.24 0.80
C LEU A 53 10.87 3.32 1.68
N SER A 54 11.54 2.93 2.76
CA SER A 54 12.25 3.89 3.63
C SER A 54 13.42 4.60 2.92
N ASN A 55 14.03 3.92 1.94
CA ASN A 55 15.16 4.41 1.15
C ASN A 55 14.75 5.16 -0.13
N ASP A 56 13.47 5.53 -0.30
CA ASP A 56 12.93 6.18 -1.51
C ASP A 56 13.05 5.35 -2.79
N GLU A 57 13.24 4.03 -2.70
CA GLU A 57 13.28 3.13 -3.86
C GLU A 57 11.88 2.66 -4.28
N LEU A 58 10.91 2.78 -3.36
CA LEU A 58 9.49 2.55 -3.60
C LEU A 58 8.71 3.76 -3.11
N ASP A 59 7.55 4.00 -3.72
CA ASP A 59 6.63 5.08 -3.34
C ASP A 59 5.47 4.54 -2.50
N LEU A 60 5.21 3.24 -2.59
CA LEU A 60 4.09 2.56 -1.94
C LEU A 60 4.42 1.08 -1.74
N VAL A 61 3.94 0.51 -0.64
CA VAL A 61 3.91 -0.95 -0.42
C VAL A 61 2.45 -1.36 -0.18
N ILE A 62 2.00 -2.44 -0.80
CA ILE A 62 0.73 -3.10 -0.50
C ILE A 62 1.02 -4.45 0.15
N GLY A 63 0.41 -4.70 1.29
CA GLY A 63 0.57 -5.95 2.02
C GLY A 63 -0.29 -6.02 3.25
N GLU A 64 -0.16 -7.12 3.98
CA GLU A 64 -0.79 -7.31 5.29
C GLU A 64 0.19 -6.92 6.40
N PHE A 65 -0.27 -6.04 7.30
CA PHE A 65 0.54 -5.57 8.42
C PHE A 65 -0.28 -5.58 9.71
N ALA A 66 0.36 -5.94 10.81
CA ALA A 66 -0.20 -5.75 12.14
C ALA A 66 -0.20 -4.25 12.48
N THR A 67 -1.25 -3.78 13.14
CA THR A 67 -1.36 -2.37 13.58
C THR A 67 -0.19 -1.95 14.49
N LYS A 68 0.38 -2.91 15.23
CA LYS A 68 1.59 -2.73 16.05
C LYS A 68 2.80 -3.27 15.31
N SER A 69 3.17 -2.62 14.22
CA SER A 69 4.35 -2.99 13.45
C SER A 69 5.60 -2.28 13.97
N PRO A 70 6.77 -2.96 14.04
CA PRO A 70 8.03 -2.31 14.40
C PRO A 70 8.46 -1.22 13.41
N TRP A 71 7.86 -1.19 12.20
CA TRP A 71 8.18 -0.25 11.14
C TRP A 71 7.46 1.11 11.28
N ALA A 72 6.54 1.26 12.23
CA ALA A 72 5.69 2.46 12.35
C ALA A 72 6.46 3.78 12.59
N THR A 73 7.75 3.71 12.92
CA THR A 73 8.64 4.88 13.02
C THR A 73 9.06 5.42 11.64
N ASP A 74 9.32 4.53 10.70
CA ASP A 74 9.98 4.86 9.42
C ASP A 74 8.99 4.88 8.24
N VAL A 75 7.85 4.20 8.40
CA VAL A 75 6.78 4.15 7.40
C VAL A 75 5.44 4.53 8.01
N ALA A 76 4.57 5.08 7.18
CA ALA A 76 3.18 5.36 7.52
C ALA A 76 2.30 4.16 7.13
N ILE A 77 1.84 3.41 8.13
CA ILE A 77 0.81 2.38 7.94
C ILE A 77 -0.54 3.07 7.85
N LEU A 78 -1.20 2.94 6.71
CA LEU A 78 -2.42 3.68 6.40
C LEU A 78 -3.67 2.86 6.73
N GLU A 79 -4.83 3.48 6.57
CA GLU A 79 -6.10 2.79 6.70
C GLU A 79 -6.13 1.53 5.80
N PRO A 80 -6.46 0.34 6.34
CA PRO A 80 -6.45 -0.87 5.56
C PRO A 80 -7.66 -0.95 4.62
N LEU A 81 -7.47 -1.61 3.47
CA LEU A 81 -8.53 -1.95 2.52
C LEU A 81 -9.53 -2.91 3.15
N HIS A 82 -9.06 -3.85 3.97
CA HIS A 82 -9.88 -4.65 4.87
C HIS A 82 -9.05 -5.16 6.05
N THR A 83 -9.73 -5.61 7.10
CA THR A 83 -9.10 -6.20 8.27
C THR A 83 -9.55 -7.65 8.46
N ARG A 84 -8.67 -8.49 9.00
CA ARG A 84 -8.99 -9.85 9.44
C ARG A 84 -8.39 -10.11 10.82
N LYS A 85 -8.98 -11.08 11.53
CA LYS A 85 -8.42 -11.56 12.79
C LYS A 85 -7.68 -12.87 12.56
N LEU A 86 -6.40 -12.91 12.93
CA LEU A 86 -5.58 -14.12 12.90
C LEU A 86 -4.98 -14.32 14.29
N ASN A 87 -5.19 -15.48 14.89
CA ASN A 87 -4.65 -15.83 16.22
C ASN A 87 -4.93 -14.79 17.34
N GLY A 88 -6.04 -14.07 17.24
CA GLY A 88 -6.42 -13.02 18.19
C GLY A 88 -5.83 -11.63 17.90
N GLU A 89 -4.99 -11.52 16.87
CA GLU A 89 -4.43 -10.26 16.39
C GLU A 89 -5.24 -9.72 15.20
N GLU A 90 -5.41 -8.39 15.14
CA GLU A 90 -6.02 -7.72 14.00
C GLU A 90 -4.93 -7.37 12.98
N LEU A 91 -5.10 -7.93 11.78
CA LEU A 91 -4.23 -7.68 10.64
C LEU A 91 -4.98 -6.85 9.61
N GLY A 92 -4.32 -5.81 9.09
CA GLY A 92 -4.85 -4.95 8.05
C GLY A 92 -4.13 -5.20 6.74
N PHE A 93 -4.88 -5.59 5.71
CA PHE A 93 -4.36 -5.59 4.35
C PHE A 93 -4.58 -4.22 3.72
N GLY A 94 -3.51 -3.56 3.32
CA GLY A 94 -3.61 -2.22 2.76
C GLY A 94 -2.29 -1.56 2.41
N PRO A 95 -2.36 -0.25 2.09
CA PRO A 95 -1.20 0.51 1.69
C PRO A 95 -0.34 0.96 2.88
N VAL A 96 0.97 0.97 2.64
CA VAL A 96 2.00 1.56 3.48
C VAL A 96 2.79 2.53 2.64
N ALA A 97 2.95 3.76 3.13
CA ALA A 97 3.67 4.84 2.46
C ALA A 97 4.89 5.26 3.27
N LYS A 98 5.80 6.01 2.66
CA LYS A 98 6.91 6.61 3.39
C LYS A 98 6.39 7.65 4.39
N ASN A 99 6.99 7.70 5.58
CA ASN A 99 6.64 8.72 6.56
C ASN A 99 7.08 10.12 6.08
N GLY A 100 6.29 11.15 6.40
CA GLY A 100 6.58 12.55 6.05
C GLY A 100 6.03 13.03 4.69
N GLU A 101 5.55 12.14 3.82
CA GLU A 101 4.93 12.51 2.55
C GLU A 101 3.42 12.82 2.70
N ASN A 102 3.09 13.83 3.50
CA ASN A 102 1.72 14.10 3.93
C ASN A 102 0.71 14.24 2.77
N ALA A 103 1.08 14.89 1.67
CA ALA A 103 0.21 15.03 0.51
C ALA A 103 -0.05 13.69 -0.19
N TRP A 104 0.96 12.81 -0.24
CA TRP A 104 0.86 11.47 -0.80
C TRP A 104 0.00 10.56 0.08
N ILE A 105 0.26 10.57 1.38
CA ILE A 105 -0.54 9.86 2.40
C ILE A 105 -2.02 10.23 2.30
N ILE A 106 -2.35 11.52 2.30
CA ILE A 106 -3.74 12.00 2.19
C ILE A 106 -4.40 11.51 0.89
N ARG A 107 -3.66 11.50 -0.22
CA ARG A 107 -4.15 11.01 -1.50
C ARG A 107 -4.42 9.50 -1.45
N ILE A 108 -3.52 8.70 -0.89
CA ILE A 108 -3.71 7.27 -0.74
C ILE A 108 -4.92 6.97 0.15
N GLU A 109 -5.04 7.61 1.31
CA GLU A 109 -6.18 7.38 2.19
C GLU A 109 -7.52 7.75 1.54
N ARG A 110 -7.56 8.79 0.71
CA ARG A 110 -8.75 9.13 -0.07
C ARG A 110 -9.12 7.99 -1.04
N ASN A 111 -8.13 7.35 -1.65
CA ASN A 111 -8.33 6.18 -2.52
C ASN A 111 -8.90 5.00 -1.73
N VAL A 112 -8.34 4.70 -0.56
CA VAL A 112 -8.83 3.65 0.36
C VAL A 112 -10.28 3.91 0.73
N ARG A 113 -10.60 5.09 1.26
CA ARG A 113 -11.96 5.45 1.68
C ARG A 113 -12.97 5.36 0.55
N ALA A 114 -12.59 5.80 -0.65
CA ALA A 114 -13.46 5.73 -1.82
C ALA A 114 -13.73 4.29 -2.28
N LEU A 115 -12.79 3.37 -2.07
CA LEU A 115 -13.01 1.95 -2.35
C LEU A 115 -13.93 1.31 -1.30
N LYS A 116 -13.69 1.61 -0.01
CA LYS A 116 -14.51 1.09 1.10
C LYS A 116 -15.96 1.56 1.05
N ALA A 117 -16.22 2.79 0.62
CA ALA A 117 -17.58 3.33 0.51
C ALA A 117 -18.44 2.70 -0.61
N ARG A 118 -17.86 1.88 -1.49
CA ARG A 118 -18.58 1.18 -2.57
C ARG A 118 -19.02 -0.24 -2.22
N ARG A 119 -18.69 -0.70 -1.01
CA ARG A 119 -18.99 -2.04 -0.49
C ARG A 119 -20.15 -1.96 0.49
#